data_AF-A0AA50HUM2-F1
#
_entry.id   AF-A0AA50HUM2-F1
#
_cell.length_a   1.000
_cell.length_b   1.000
_cell.length_c   1.000
_cell.angle_alpha   90.00
_cell.angle_beta   90.00
_cell.angle_gamma   90.00
#
_symmetry.space_group_name_H-M   'P 1'
#
loop_
_entity.id
_entity.type
_entity.pdbx_description
1 polymer ?
#
loop_
_entity_poly.entity_id
_entity_poly.type
_entity_poly.pdbx_seq_one_letter_code
_entity_poly.pdbx_strand_id
1 'polypeptide(L)'
;MVDGPSRNSPGNYRRGKKAGALLTAGYGAIALPGVHNGYRTPRDDQGQRIGKCQLIPALGKLATPGRQILIAFDQDSKPKTIQQVNLAIQRLGYLFSRQGCEVKVLQWEHHLGKGVDDVIAHQGSDYLQQLVGKALPLEIWKAQRLNRLTHSRGMEVEARYLPPLTIPAEEKLIALRSPKGTGKTEFLARIVRQAQAEHRPVLVIGHRIRLVQELCHRFQLPYVGDLSSSP
;
A
#
# COMPACT_ATOMS: atom_id res chain seq x y z
N MET A 1 -32.12 10.10 -38.16
CA MET A 1 -31.33 9.13 -38.95
C MET A 1 -30.57 8.26 -37.98
N VAL A 2 -30.67 6.95 -38.18
CA VAL A 2 -30.30 5.89 -37.23
C VAL A 2 -28.81 5.93 -36.94
N ASP A 3 -28.43 5.97 -35.67
CA ASP A 3 -27.09 5.53 -35.25
C ASP A 3 -27.24 4.57 -34.07
N GLY A 4 -26.79 3.34 -34.29
CA GLY A 4 -27.09 2.18 -33.45
C GLY A 4 -26.41 2.24 -32.08
N PRO A 5 -26.88 1.45 -31.10
CA PRO A 5 -26.28 1.41 -29.78
C PRO A 5 -24.87 0.83 -29.89
N SER A 6 -23.86 1.68 -29.69
CA SER A 6 -22.49 1.21 -29.53
C SER A 6 -22.44 0.25 -28.35
N ARG A 7 -21.83 -0.93 -28.57
CA ARG A 7 -21.70 -2.00 -27.58
C ARG A 7 -20.93 -1.47 -26.37
N ASN A 8 -21.67 -1.06 -25.34
CA ASN A 8 -21.12 -0.65 -24.06
C ASN A 8 -20.50 -1.87 -23.36
N SER A 9 -19.17 -1.95 -23.35
CA SER A 9 -18.43 -2.94 -22.57
C SER A 9 -18.85 -2.90 -21.09
N PRO A 10 -19.10 -4.05 -20.43
CA PRO A 10 -19.69 -4.13 -19.09
C PRO A 10 -18.89 -3.38 -18.00
N GLY A 11 -17.60 -3.11 -18.25
CA GLY A 11 -16.75 -2.29 -17.38
C GLY A 11 -17.09 -0.79 -17.36
N ASN A 12 -17.63 -0.22 -18.44
CA ASN A 12 -18.00 1.21 -18.47
C ASN A 12 -19.25 1.49 -17.65
N TYR A 13 -20.21 0.56 -17.65
CA TYR A 13 -21.47 0.70 -16.93
C TYR A 13 -21.27 0.75 -15.40
N ARG A 14 -20.40 -0.10 -14.84
CA ARG A 14 -20.08 -0.08 -13.39
C ARG A 14 -19.40 1.22 -12.94
N ARG A 15 -18.58 1.82 -13.80
CA ARG A 15 -17.85 3.05 -13.47
C ARG A 15 -18.74 4.28 -13.49
N GLY A 16 -19.70 4.33 -14.42
CA GLY A 16 -20.72 5.38 -14.47
C GLY A 16 -21.58 5.39 -13.21
N LYS A 17 -21.93 4.22 -12.65
CA LYS A 17 -22.72 4.11 -11.40
C LYS A 17 -22.06 4.79 -10.20
N LYS A 18 -20.74 4.61 -10.04
CA LYS A 18 -19.98 5.22 -8.93
C LYS A 18 -19.96 6.73 -8.99
N ALA A 19 -19.64 7.28 -10.17
CA ALA A 19 -19.67 8.73 -10.35
C ALA A 19 -21.10 9.27 -10.19
N GLY A 20 -22.10 8.57 -10.73
CA GLY A 20 -23.51 8.94 -10.57
C GLY A 20 -23.97 8.95 -9.11
N ALA A 21 -23.59 7.94 -8.31
CA ALA A 21 -23.90 7.87 -6.89
C ALA A 21 -23.29 9.04 -6.12
N LEU A 22 -22.02 9.36 -6.39
CA LEU A 22 -21.33 10.50 -5.77
C LEU A 22 -21.94 11.85 -6.19
N LEU A 23 -22.29 12.01 -7.48
CA LEU A 23 -22.96 13.21 -7.99
C LEU A 23 -24.34 13.41 -7.34
N THR A 24 -25.11 12.33 -7.19
CA THR A 24 -26.42 12.35 -6.51
C THR A 24 -26.27 12.72 -5.03
N ALA A 25 -25.17 12.31 -4.39
CA ALA A 25 -24.84 12.68 -3.02
C ALA A 25 -24.23 14.09 -2.89
N GLY A 26 -24.18 14.89 -3.96
CA GLY A 26 -23.74 16.29 -3.94
C GLY A 26 -22.24 16.52 -4.18
N TYR A 27 -21.49 15.49 -4.59
CA TYR A 27 -20.05 15.59 -4.84
C TYR A 27 -19.74 15.61 -6.33
N GLY A 28 -18.96 16.61 -6.77
CA GLY A 28 -18.41 16.63 -8.13
C GLY A 28 -17.48 15.44 -8.38
N ALA A 29 -17.95 14.45 -9.14
CA ALA A 29 -17.25 13.19 -9.32
C ALA A 29 -16.94 12.87 -10.78
N ILE A 30 -15.79 12.22 -10.99
CA ILE A 30 -15.31 11.80 -12.30
C ILE A 30 -14.89 10.34 -12.22
N ALA A 31 -15.44 9.53 -13.12
CA ALA A 31 -15.03 8.14 -13.27
C ALA A 31 -13.83 8.01 -14.20
N LEU A 32 -12.83 7.23 -13.80
CA LEU A 32 -11.72 6.84 -14.67
C LEU A 32 -11.98 5.45 -15.29
N PRO A 33 -11.80 5.25 -16.61
CA PRO A 33 -11.98 3.94 -17.27
C PRO A 33 -11.06 2.83 -16.75
N GLY A 34 -10.06 3.18 -15.95
CA GLY A 34 -9.18 2.27 -15.23
C GLY A 34 -8.39 3.07 -14.21
N VAL A 35 -7.96 2.43 -13.11
CA VAL A 35 -7.26 3.14 -12.02
C VAL A 35 -5.98 3.84 -12.48
N HIS A 36 -5.32 3.30 -13.51
CA HIS A 36 -4.11 3.88 -14.11
C HIS A 36 -4.38 4.88 -15.24
N ASN A 37 -5.64 5.09 -15.64
CA ASN A 37 -5.98 5.91 -16.80
C ASN A 37 -6.07 7.41 -16.49
N GLY A 38 -5.87 7.81 -15.23
CA GLY A 38 -5.80 9.21 -14.82
C GLY A 38 -4.48 9.90 -15.16
N TYR A 39 -3.46 9.15 -15.57
CA TYR A 39 -2.15 9.68 -15.91
C TYR A 39 -1.55 8.94 -17.10
N ARG A 40 -0.56 9.55 -17.73
CA ARG A 40 0.21 8.95 -18.83
C ARG A 40 1.69 9.10 -18.58
N THR A 41 2.46 8.14 -19.06
CA THR A 41 3.91 8.23 -19.14
C THR A 41 4.26 8.32 -20.62
N PRO A 42 4.83 9.43 -21.10
CA PRO A 42 5.25 9.56 -22.49
C PRO A 42 6.19 8.42 -22.88
N ARG A 43 5.92 7.82 -24.02
CA ARG A 43 6.69 6.74 -24.63
C ARG A 43 6.89 7.03 -26.11
N ASP A 44 8.01 6.56 -26.65
CA ASP A 44 8.26 6.58 -28.08
C ASP A 44 7.54 5.43 -28.80
N ASP A 45 7.73 5.37 -30.13
CA ASP A 45 7.14 4.36 -31.01
C ASP A 45 7.63 2.94 -30.72
N GLN A 46 8.77 2.80 -30.02
CA GLN A 46 9.31 1.51 -29.57
C GLN A 46 8.83 1.15 -28.15
N GLY A 47 7.98 1.99 -27.54
CA GLY A 47 7.42 1.79 -26.22
C GLY A 47 8.37 2.12 -25.06
N GLN A 48 9.55 2.67 -25.35
CA GLN A 48 10.52 3.09 -24.36
C GLN A 48 10.09 4.44 -23.75
N ARG A 49 10.39 4.61 -22.47
CA ARG A 49 9.98 5.77 -21.70
C ARG A 49 10.84 6.98 -22.05
N ILE A 50 10.21 8.03 -22.57
CA ILE A 50 10.87 9.28 -22.99
C ILE A 50 10.58 10.47 -22.07
N GLY A 51 9.71 10.32 -21.06
CA GLY A 51 9.29 11.45 -20.24
C GLY A 51 8.87 11.12 -18.81
N LYS A 52 8.61 12.20 -18.06
CA LYS A 52 8.02 12.13 -16.72
C LYS A 52 6.53 11.78 -16.83
N CYS A 53 6.03 11.06 -15.84
CA CYS A 53 4.61 10.78 -15.74
C CYS A 53 3.84 12.08 -15.48
N GLN A 54 2.68 12.25 -16.12
CA GLN A 54 1.85 13.45 -16.05
C GLN A 54 0.37 13.10 -16.04
N LEU A 55 -0.47 13.95 -15.46
CA LEU A 55 -1.92 13.80 -15.51
C LEU A 55 -2.38 13.80 -16.98
N ILE A 56 -3.48 13.11 -17.27
CA ILE A 56 -4.13 13.29 -18.57
C ILE A 56 -4.64 14.74 -18.70
N PRO A 57 -4.71 15.32 -19.91
CA PRO A 57 -5.10 16.72 -20.09
C PRO A 57 -6.43 17.08 -19.42
N ALA A 58 -7.41 16.16 -19.46
CA ALA A 58 -8.71 16.37 -18.83
C ALA A 58 -8.62 16.55 -17.29
N LEU A 59 -7.80 15.73 -16.61
CA LEU A 59 -7.57 15.88 -15.17
C LEU A 59 -6.66 17.07 -14.86
N GLY A 60 -5.73 17.41 -15.76
CA GLY A 60 -4.89 18.59 -15.63
C GLY A 60 -5.69 19.89 -15.52
N LYS A 61 -6.80 20.02 -16.26
CA LYS A 61 -7.71 21.17 -16.18
C LYS A 61 -8.40 21.31 -14.81
N LEU A 62 -8.50 20.22 -14.06
CA LEU A 62 -9.15 20.18 -12.74
C LEU A 62 -8.14 20.32 -11.60
N ALA A 63 -6.85 20.16 -11.91
CA ALA A 63 -5.76 20.24 -10.95
C ALA A 63 -5.40 21.70 -10.66
N THR A 64 -6.31 22.41 -9.98
CA THR A 64 -6.09 23.79 -9.54
C THR A 64 -5.42 23.82 -8.16
N PRO A 65 -4.43 24.70 -7.92
CA PRO A 65 -3.82 24.85 -6.60
C PRO A 65 -4.86 25.09 -5.50
N GLY A 66 -4.67 24.47 -4.33
CA GLY A 66 -5.59 24.55 -3.19
C GLY A 66 -6.87 23.73 -3.33
N ARG A 67 -7.19 23.17 -4.51
CA ARG A 67 -8.38 22.32 -4.66
C ARG A 67 -8.18 20.99 -3.96
N GLN A 68 -9.18 20.58 -3.19
CA GLN A 68 -9.24 19.26 -2.59
C GLN A 68 -9.62 18.21 -3.66
N ILE A 69 -8.85 17.13 -3.71
CA ILE A 69 -9.08 15.98 -4.57
C ILE A 69 -9.25 14.75 -3.69
N LEU A 70 -10.45 14.15 -3.75
CA LEU A 70 -10.79 12.93 -3.03
C LEU A 70 -10.66 11.72 -3.97
N ILE A 71 -9.86 10.74 -3.58
CA ILE A 71 -9.69 9.50 -4.34
C ILE A 71 -10.52 8.39 -3.68
N ALA A 72 -11.49 7.85 -4.43
CA ALA A 72 -12.44 6.81 -4.00
C ALA A 72 -12.37 5.57 -4.91
N PHE A 73 -11.19 4.93 -5.02
CA PHE A 73 -11.06 3.70 -5.79
C PHE A 73 -11.59 2.48 -5.02
N ASP A 74 -11.94 1.43 -5.75
CA ASP A 74 -12.50 0.19 -5.20
C ASP A 74 -11.60 -0.45 -4.14
N GLN A 75 -12.24 -1.06 -3.16
CA GLN A 75 -11.59 -1.98 -2.23
C GLN A 75 -11.56 -3.38 -2.83
N ASP A 76 -10.42 -3.74 -3.42
CA ASP A 76 -10.17 -5.11 -3.84
C ASP A 76 -9.69 -5.99 -2.69
N SER A 77 -9.96 -7.29 -2.79
CA SER A 77 -9.51 -8.31 -1.82
C SER A 77 -8.29 -9.09 -2.30
N LYS A 78 -8.05 -9.14 -3.63
CA LYS A 78 -6.93 -9.88 -4.21
C LYS A 78 -5.60 -9.11 -4.02
N PRO A 79 -4.55 -9.71 -3.42
CA PRO A 79 -3.30 -9.01 -3.10
C PRO A 79 -2.67 -8.26 -4.29
N LYS A 80 -2.60 -8.93 -5.45
CA LYS A 80 -2.07 -8.32 -6.68
C LYS A 80 -2.89 -7.10 -7.11
N THR A 81 -4.21 -7.18 -7.04
CA THR A 81 -5.10 -6.07 -7.41
C THR A 81 -5.00 -4.92 -6.40
N ILE A 82 -4.96 -5.23 -5.11
CA ILE A 82 -4.72 -4.25 -4.04
C ILE A 82 -3.43 -3.47 -4.31
N GLN A 83 -2.33 -4.16 -4.66
CA GLN A 83 -1.07 -3.51 -4.99
C GLN A 83 -1.20 -2.56 -6.21
N GLN A 84 -1.89 -2.99 -7.27
CA GLN A 84 -2.09 -2.15 -8.46
C GLN A 84 -2.94 -0.91 -8.17
N VAL A 85 -4.06 -1.08 -7.47
CA VAL A 85 -4.92 0.04 -7.03
C VAL A 85 -4.13 1.01 -6.17
N ASN A 86 -3.37 0.51 -5.20
CA ASN A 86 -2.56 1.36 -4.34
C ASN A 86 -1.47 2.13 -5.11
N LEU A 87 -0.80 1.48 -6.06
CA LEU A 87 0.18 2.13 -6.91
C LEU A 87 -0.46 3.23 -7.77
N ALA A 88 -1.69 2.98 -8.25
CA ALA A 88 -2.47 3.97 -8.97
C ALA A 88 -2.82 5.19 -8.10
N ILE A 89 -3.32 4.97 -6.88
CA ILE A 89 -3.61 6.04 -5.91
C ILE A 89 -2.35 6.85 -5.62
N GLN A 90 -1.22 6.20 -5.35
CA GLN A 90 0.05 6.88 -5.06
C GLN A 90 0.51 7.76 -6.23
N ARG A 91 0.49 7.22 -7.45
CA ARG A 91 0.92 7.96 -8.65
C ARG A 91 -0.02 9.11 -8.96
N LEU A 92 -1.33 8.86 -8.99
CA LEU A 92 -2.33 9.87 -9.29
C LEU A 92 -2.31 10.99 -8.23
N GLY A 93 -2.29 10.62 -6.96
CA GLY A 93 -2.24 11.55 -5.85
C GLY A 93 -0.95 12.38 -5.84
N TYR A 94 0.20 11.77 -6.14
CA TYR A 94 1.46 12.52 -6.28
C TYR A 94 1.37 13.56 -7.40
N LEU A 95 0.79 13.22 -8.55
CA LEU A 95 0.67 14.13 -9.68
C LEU A 95 -0.27 15.30 -9.39
N PHE A 96 -1.39 15.08 -8.70
CA PHE A 96 -2.26 16.16 -8.23
C PHE A 96 -1.57 17.02 -7.17
N SER A 97 -0.87 16.41 -6.21
CA SER A 97 -0.13 17.14 -5.17
C SER A 97 0.94 18.06 -5.78
N ARG A 98 1.60 17.63 -6.87
CA ARG A 98 2.55 18.46 -7.62
C ARG A 98 1.93 19.68 -8.29
N GLN A 99 0.62 19.66 -8.55
CA GLN A 99 -0.13 20.82 -9.05
C GLN A 99 -0.68 21.71 -7.92
N GLY A 100 -0.26 21.46 -6.67
CA GLY A 100 -0.70 22.20 -5.50
C GLY A 100 -2.08 21.79 -4.97
N CYS A 101 -2.64 20.66 -5.42
CA CYS A 101 -3.92 20.17 -4.91
C CYS A 101 -3.75 19.45 -3.56
N GLU A 102 -4.78 19.53 -2.72
CA GLU A 102 -4.86 18.79 -1.46
C GLU A 102 -5.47 17.41 -1.70
N VAL A 103 -4.65 16.37 -1.68
CA VAL A 103 -5.12 15.01 -1.98
C VAL A 103 -5.46 14.24 -0.71
N LYS A 104 -6.68 13.74 -0.64
CA LYS A 104 -7.12 12.79 0.39
C LYS A 104 -7.65 11.50 -0.24
N VAL A 105 -7.54 10.41 0.51
CA VAL A 105 -7.98 9.08 0.09
C VAL A 105 -9.11 8.65 1.01
N LEU A 106 -10.24 8.26 0.41
CA LEU A 106 -11.37 7.70 1.13
C LEU A 106 -11.07 6.26 1.52
N GLN A 107 -11.44 5.90 2.75
CA GLN A 107 -11.32 4.55 3.29
C GLN A 107 -12.62 4.19 3.99
N TRP A 108 -13.07 2.96 3.81
CA TRP A 108 -14.24 2.40 4.49
C TRP A 108 -13.98 0.95 4.86
N GLU A 109 -14.88 0.31 5.58
CA GLU A 109 -14.75 -1.10 5.90
C GLU A 109 -15.19 -1.98 4.73
N HIS A 110 -14.42 -3.04 4.41
CA HIS A 110 -14.66 -3.87 3.23
C HIS A 110 -16.06 -4.50 3.18
N HIS A 111 -16.65 -4.81 4.34
CA HIS A 111 -17.99 -5.40 4.44
C HIS A 111 -19.11 -4.44 4.02
N LEU A 112 -18.85 -3.13 3.96
CA LEU A 112 -19.82 -2.12 3.51
C LEU A 112 -19.96 -2.06 1.98
N GLY A 113 -19.04 -2.72 1.26
CA GLY A 113 -19.09 -2.80 -0.18
C GLY A 113 -17.74 -2.61 -0.85
N LYS A 114 -17.67 -3.07 -2.11
CA LYS A 114 -16.46 -2.99 -2.92
C LYS A 114 -16.22 -1.56 -3.41
N GLY A 115 -17.26 -0.93 -3.92
CA GLY A 115 -17.24 0.43 -4.43
C GLY A 115 -17.91 1.42 -3.50
N VAL A 116 -17.65 2.71 -3.74
CA VAL A 116 -18.34 3.78 -3.01
C VAL A 116 -19.84 3.82 -3.29
N ASP A 117 -20.27 3.35 -4.47
CA ASP A 117 -21.67 3.14 -4.81
C ASP A 117 -22.34 2.11 -3.90
N ASP A 118 -21.66 0.99 -3.63
CA ASP A 118 -22.16 -0.01 -2.69
C ASP A 118 -22.31 0.59 -1.28
N VAL A 119 -21.33 1.39 -0.84
CA VAL A 119 -21.37 2.04 0.48
C VAL A 119 -22.55 3.01 0.60
N ILE A 120 -22.78 3.85 -0.41
CA ILE A 120 -23.90 4.78 -0.43
C ILE A 120 -25.24 4.01 -0.45
N ALA A 121 -25.32 2.91 -1.20
CA ALA A 121 -26.53 2.08 -1.24
C ALA A 121 -26.84 1.41 0.11
N HIS A 122 -25.82 0.98 0.87
CA HIS A 122 -26.02 0.32 2.16
C HIS A 122 -26.22 1.28 3.33
N GLN A 123 -25.50 2.40 3.36
CA GLN A 123 -25.41 3.29 4.54
C GLN A 123 -25.98 4.70 4.30
N GLY A 124 -26.36 5.02 3.06
CA GLY A 124 -26.88 6.33 2.68
C GLY A 124 -25.79 7.40 2.47
N SER A 125 -26.24 8.60 2.08
CA SER A 125 -25.39 9.76 1.81
C SER A 125 -24.74 10.35 3.05
N ASP A 126 -25.37 10.24 4.22
CA ASP A 126 -24.85 10.82 5.46
C ASP A 126 -23.55 10.13 5.90
N TYR A 127 -23.47 8.81 5.69
CA TYR A 127 -22.25 8.07 5.92
C TYR A 127 -21.12 8.50 4.97
N LEU A 128 -21.43 8.81 3.70
CA LEU A 128 -20.45 9.38 2.77
C LEU A 128 -19.88 10.70 3.29
N GLN A 129 -20.70 11.59 3.84
CA GLN A 129 -20.22 12.85 4.41
C GLN A 129 -19.24 12.60 5.57
N GLN A 130 -19.54 11.63 6.44
CA GLN A 130 -18.61 11.22 7.50
C GLN A 130 -17.30 10.66 6.95
N LEU A 131 -17.37 9.83 5.89
CA LEU A 131 -16.18 9.30 5.22
C LEU A 131 -15.33 10.41 4.63
N VAL A 132 -15.94 11.42 4.02
CA VAL A 132 -15.25 12.60 3.48
C VAL A 132 -14.57 13.40 4.59
N GLY A 133 -15.26 13.61 5.73
CA GLY A 133 -14.68 14.26 6.90
C GLY A 133 -13.48 13.50 7.49
N LYS A 134 -13.50 12.17 7.42
CA LYS A 134 -12.43 11.27 7.90
C LYS A 134 -11.40 10.91 6.82
N ALA A 135 -11.51 11.46 5.61
CA ALA A 135 -10.63 11.11 4.51
C ALA A 135 -9.17 11.43 4.85
N LEU A 136 -8.27 10.46 4.59
CA LEU A 136 -6.89 10.58 5.02
C LEU A 136 -6.06 11.37 4.00
N PRO A 137 -5.26 12.35 4.43
CA PRO A 137 -4.23 12.95 3.58
C PRO A 137 -3.33 11.86 2.96
N LEU A 138 -2.93 12.06 1.71
CA LEU A 138 -2.18 11.06 0.94
C LEU A 138 -0.93 10.53 1.67
N GLU A 139 -0.18 11.40 2.36
CA GLU A 139 1.02 11.01 3.10
C GLU A 139 0.70 10.16 4.34
N ILE A 140 -0.38 10.48 5.06
CA ILE A 140 -0.84 9.68 6.21
C ILE A 140 -1.32 8.31 5.71
N TRP A 141 -2.09 8.29 4.63
CA TRP A 141 -2.55 7.06 3.99
C TRP A 141 -1.38 6.15 3.55
N LYS A 142 -0.31 6.73 3.00
CA LYS A 142 0.93 5.99 2.66
C LYS A 142 1.58 5.40 3.91
N ALA A 143 1.72 6.19 4.98
CA ALA A 143 2.40 5.80 6.21
C ALA A 143 1.69 4.66 6.95
N GLN A 144 0.35 4.69 7.03
CA GLN A 144 -0.43 3.62 7.68
C GLN A 144 -0.15 2.24 7.08
N ARG A 145 0.05 2.17 5.76
CA ARG A 145 0.30 0.90 5.06
C ARG A 145 1.67 0.29 5.40
N LEU A 146 2.67 1.10 5.76
CA LEU A 146 3.98 0.59 6.18
C LEU A 146 3.92 -0.16 7.52
N ASN A 147 2.89 0.10 8.33
CA ASN A 147 2.77 -0.46 9.69
C ASN A 147 1.81 -1.66 9.78
N ARG A 148 1.14 -2.03 8.68
CA ARG A 148 0.19 -3.14 8.63
C ARG A 148 0.89 -4.42 8.16
N LEU A 149 0.73 -5.49 8.94
CA LEU A 149 1.12 -6.83 8.50
C LEU A 149 0.23 -7.22 7.31
N THR A 150 0.84 -7.56 6.18
CA THR A 150 0.13 -7.95 4.95
C THR A 150 -0.12 -9.46 4.85
N HIS A 151 0.43 -10.23 5.80
CA HIS A 151 0.25 -11.67 5.90
C HIS A 151 -0.54 -12.00 7.17
N SER A 152 -1.34 -13.07 7.10
CA SER A 152 -2.02 -13.63 8.27
C SER A 152 -0.98 -14.02 9.32
N ARG A 153 -1.31 -13.78 10.59
CA ARG A 153 -0.46 -14.18 11.71
C ARG A 153 -0.48 -15.71 11.78
N GLY A 154 0.67 -16.36 11.63
CA GLY A 154 0.77 -17.81 11.81
C GLY A 154 0.69 -18.23 13.28
N MET A 155 1.12 -17.35 14.20
CA MET A 155 1.07 -17.56 15.64
C MET A 155 0.95 -16.21 16.35
N GLU A 156 0.17 -16.17 17.42
CA GLU A 156 0.06 -15.05 18.35
C GLU A 156 0.39 -15.55 19.76
N VAL A 157 1.19 -14.78 20.50
CA VAL A 157 1.68 -15.17 21.82
C VAL A 157 1.42 -14.03 22.79
N GLU A 158 0.61 -14.30 23.81
CA GLU A 158 0.26 -13.34 24.86
C GLU A 158 1.12 -13.58 26.10
N ALA A 159 2.38 -13.13 26.05
CA ALA A 159 3.31 -13.24 27.17
C ALA A 159 4.18 -11.99 27.32
N ARG A 160 4.59 -11.69 28.57
CA ARG A 160 5.48 -10.56 28.88
C ARG A 160 6.83 -10.64 28.15
N TYR A 161 7.39 -11.85 28.09
CA TYR A 161 8.60 -12.16 27.35
C TYR A 161 8.32 -13.27 26.34
N LEU A 162 8.98 -13.22 25.19
CA LEU A 162 8.83 -14.23 24.16
C LEU A 162 9.30 -15.59 24.71
N PRO A 163 8.42 -16.62 24.79
CA PRO A 163 8.79 -17.93 25.28
C PRO A 163 9.74 -18.63 24.30
N PRO A 164 10.37 -19.75 24.70
CA PRO A 164 11.00 -20.63 23.73
C PRO A 164 9.96 -21.11 22.72
N LEU A 165 10.10 -20.70 21.47
CA LEU A 165 9.24 -21.12 20.37
C LEU A 165 10.03 -22.04 19.43
N THR A 166 9.40 -23.12 19.01
CA THR A 166 9.95 -23.99 17.97
C THR A 166 9.64 -23.38 16.60
N ILE A 167 10.69 -23.15 15.81
CA ILE A 167 10.54 -22.76 14.41
C ILE A 167 10.08 -23.98 13.60
N PRO A 168 8.94 -23.93 12.89
CA PRO A 168 8.55 -25.01 12.00
C PRO A 168 9.59 -25.24 10.91
N ALA A 169 10.04 -26.48 10.73
CA ALA A 169 11.10 -26.82 9.77
C ALA A 169 10.71 -26.55 8.31
N GLU A 170 9.42 -26.53 8.01
CA GLU A 170 8.87 -26.32 6.66
C GLU A 170 8.86 -24.84 6.25
N GLU A 171 8.94 -23.93 7.23
CA GLU A 171 8.80 -22.49 6.99
C GLU A 171 10.14 -21.84 6.63
N LYS A 172 10.17 -21.18 5.46
CA LYS A 172 11.39 -20.53 4.95
C LYS A 172 11.56 -19.08 5.41
N LEU A 173 10.46 -18.43 5.81
CA LEU A 173 10.47 -17.02 6.21
C LEU A 173 9.59 -16.81 7.44
N ILE A 174 10.18 -16.31 8.52
CA ILE A 174 9.49 -16.06 9.77
C ILE A 174 9.61 -14.59 10.12
N ALA A 175 8.45 -13.93 10.22
CA ALA A 175 8.36 -12.54 10.65
C ALA A 175 8.02 -12.48 12.14
N LEU A 176 8.98 -12.05 12.97
CA LEU A 176 8.77 -11.85 14.40
C LEU A 176 8.44 -10.38 14.70
N ARG A 177 7.21 -10.10 15.13
CA ARG A 177 6.77 -8.77 15.60
C ARG A 177 6.47 -8.80 17.09
N SER A 178 7.09 -7.90 17.84
CA SER A 178 6.72 -7.64 19.24
C SER A 178 7.14 -6.23 19.68
N PRO A 179 6.72 -5.73 20.86
CA PRO A 179 7.21 -4.46 21.44
C PRO A 179 8.68 -4.49 21.87
N LYS A 180 9.31 -3.33 22.10
CA LYS A 180 10.67 -3.23 22.66
C LYS A 180 10.69 -3.82 24.09
N GLY A 181 11.79 -4.49 24.47
CA GLY A 181 11.95 -5.05 25.82
C GLY A 181 11.27 -6.39 26.08
N THR A 182 10.64 -7.02 25.09
CA THR A 182 9.91 -8.29 25.22
C THR A 182 10.74 -9.54 24.88
N GLY A 183 12.07 -9.41 24.76
CA GLY A 183 12.96 -10.57 24.59
C GLY A 183 13.21 -11.05 23.15
N LYS A 184 12.83 -10.31 22.09
CA LYS A 184 13.10 -10.70 20.69
C LYS A 184 14.56 -11.08 20.43
N THR A 185 15.48 -10.22 20.87
CA THR A 185 16.91 -10.41 20.64
C THR A 185 17.43 -11.63 21.41
N GLU A 186 16.86 -11.93 22.59
CA GLU A 186 17.23 -13.11 23.37
C GLU A 186 16.78 -14.40 22.68
N PHE A 187 15.56 -14.39 22.15
CA PHE A 187 15.06 -15.49 21.33
C PHE A 187 15.92 -15.73 20.09
N LEU A 188 16.27 -14.67 19.34
CA LEU A 188 17.17 -14.79 18.19
C LEU A 188 18.55 -15.34 18.59
N ALA A 189 19.10 -14.94 19.73
CA ALA A 189 20.38 -15.46 20.21
C ALA A 189 20.35 -16.98 20.45
N ARG A 190 19.20 -17.56 20.82
CA ARG A 190 19.05 -19.02 20.95
C ARG A 190 19.05 -19.70 19.59
N ILE A 191 18.35 -19.13 18.61
CA ILE A 191 18.28 -19.66 17.24
C ILE A 191 19.67 -19.62 16.59
N VAL A 192 20.39 -18.51 16.74
CA VAL A 192 21.75 -18.40 16.18
C VAL A 192 22.70 -19.42 16.81
N ARG A 193 22.65 -19.59 18.14
CA ARG A 193 23.44 -20.62 18.82
C ARG A 193 23.16 -22.03 18.31
N GLN A 194 21.88 -22.36 18.10
CA GLN A 194 21.50 -23.65 17.54
C GLN A 194 22.03 -23.81 16.10
N ALA A 195 21.87 -22.79 15.26
CA ALA A 195 22.39 -22.80 13.90
C ALA A 195 23.92 -22.96 13.86
N GLN A 196 24.66 -22.29 14.75
CA GLN A 196 26.11 -22.45 14.89
C GLN A 196 26.50 -23.86 15.32
N ALA A 197 25.79 -24.46 16.28
CA ALA A 197 26.00 -25.84 16.71
C ALA A 197 25.75 -26.86 15.59
N GLU A 198 24.83 -26.53 14.67
CA GLU A 198 24.54 -27.32 13.48
C GLU A 198 25.42 -26.93 12.26
N HIS A 199 26.47 -26.13 12.46
CA HIS A 199 27.36 -25.61 11.41
C HIS A 199 26.65 -24.91 10.25
N ARG A 200 25.49 -24.30 10.51
CA ARG A 200 24.74 -23.52 9.52
C ARG A 200 25.26 -22.08 9.47
N PRO A 201 25.52 -21.53 8.28
CA PRO A 201 25.93 -20.14 8.16
C PRO A 201 24.80 -19.20 8.60
N VAL A 202 25.15 -18.17 9.36
CA VAL A 202 24.21 -17.16 9.86
C VAL A 202 24.66 -15.78 9.39
N LEU A 203 23.74 -15.04 8.78
CA LEU A 203 23.97 -13.67 8.33
C LEU A 203 23.02 -12.70 9.04
N VAL A 204 23.57 -11.66 9.66
CA VAL A 204 22.80 -10.56 10.27
C VAL A 204 22.82 -9.37 9.33
N ILE A 205 21.64 -8.94 8.86
CA ILE A 205 21.49 -7.81 7.94
C ILE A 205 20.75 -6.65 8.59
N GLY A 206 21.19 -5.42 8.33
CA GLY A 206 20.52 -4.22 8.80
C GLY A 206 21.14 -2.94 8.25
N HIS A 207 20.36 -1.85 8.21
CA HIS A 207 20.80 -0.54 7.72
C HIS A 207 21.49 0.32 8.79
N ARG A 208 21.33 -0.04 10.08
CA ARG A 208 21.91 0.71 11.20
C ARG A 208 23.18 0.03 11.65
N ILE A 209 24.32 0.55 11.19
CA ILE A 209 25.67 0.00 11.47
C ILE A 209 25.83 -0.36 12.96
N ARG A 210 25.62 0.59 13.87
CA ARG A 210 25.76 0.36 15.32
C ARG A 210 24.84 -0.74 15.86
N LEU A 211 23.61 -0.84 15.36
CA LEU A 211 22.69 -1.89 15.80
C LEU A 211 23.14 -3.26 15.31
N VAL A 212 23.61 -3.36 14.06
CA VAL A 212 24.11 -4.62 13.51
C VAL A 212 25.38 -5.06 14.24
N GLN A 213 26.30 -4.15 14.54
CA GLN A 213 27.50 -4.44 15.33
C GLN A 213 27.15 -5.04 16.70
N GLU A 214 26.22 -4.41 17.43
CA GLU A 214 25.73 -4.93 18.73
C GLU A 214 25.08 -6.31 18.61
N LEU A 215 24.31 -6.55 17.55
CA LEU A 215 23.69 -7.85 17.30
C LEU A 215 24.74 -8.91 16.98
N CYS A 216 25.71 -8.62 16.10
CA CYS A 216 26.82 -9.51 15.77
C CYS A 216 27.62 -9.86 17.03
N HIS A 217 27.96 -8.87 17.86
CA HIS A 217 28.65 -9.08 19.13
C HIS A 217 27.85 -10.01 20.05
N ARG A 218 26.56 -9.73 20.25
CA ARG A 218 25.68 -10.57 21.09
C ARG A 218 25.50 -11.99 20.56
N PHE A 219 25.52 -12.16 19.25
CA PHE A 219 25.40 -13.46 18.59
C PHE A 219 26.74 -14.17 18.38
N GLN A 220 27.85 -13.56 18.80
CA GLN A 220 29.21 -14.07 18.57
C GLN A 220 29.48 -14.36 17.09
N LEU A 221 29.01 -13.47 16.21
CA LEU A 221 29.22 -13.52 14.77
C LEU A 221 30.21 -12.45 14.33
N PRO A 222 31.06 -12.73 13.32
CA PRO A 222 31.90 -11.70 12.74
C PRO A 222 31.02 -10.61 12.10
N TYR A 223 31.35 -9.35 12.38
CA TYR A 223 30.73 -8.21 11.72
C TYR A 223 31.47 -7.91 10.42
N VAL A 224 30.74 -7.85 9.31
CA VAL A 224 31.26 -7.44 7.99
C VAL A 224 30.64 -6.07 7.68
N GLY A 225 31.48 -5.04 7.64
CA GLY A 225 31.09 -3.67 7.30
C GLY A 225 31.37 -3.40 5.83
N ASP A 226 32.58 -2.96 5.54
CA ASP A 226 33.08 -2.78 4.18
C ASP A 226 33.81 -4.06 3.75
N LEU A 227 33.38 -4.67 2.66
CA LEU A 227 34.20 -5.63 1.95
C LEU A 227 35.42 -4.87 1.44
N SER A 228 36.55 -4.96 2.13
CA SER A 228 37.81 -4.49 1.59
C SER A 228 38.01 -5.21 0.27
N SER A 229 37.95 -4.46 -0.84
CA SER A 229 38.44 -4.91 -2.13
C SER A 229 39.93 -5.12 -1.98
N SER A 230 40.33 -6.33 -1.61
CA SER A 230 41.71 -6.77 -1.85
C SER A 230 41.81 -7.17 -3.33
N PRO A 231 42.90 -6.75 -4.01
CA PRO A 231 43.11 -6.96 -5.45
C PRO A 231 43.22 -8.44 -5.84
#